data_AF-A0A194AM82-F1
#
_entry.id   AF-A0A194AM82-F1
#
_cell.length_a   1.000
_cell.length_b   1.000
_cell.length_c   1.000
_cell.angle_alpha   90.00
_cell.angle_beta   90.00
_cell.angle_gamma   90.00
#
_symmetry.space_group_name_H-M   'P 1'
#
loop_
_entity.id
_entity.type
_entity.pdbx_description
1 polymer ?
#
loop_
_entity_poly.entity_id
_entity_poly.type
_entity_poly.pdbx_seq_one_letter_code
_entity_poly.pdbx_strand_id
1 'polypeptide(L)'
;MKMALCCKLHKVRFSKILNLSLDFRRFFLSESYRCSDAWTRRLQAPLLQKFDFNELASRMYEKHEQQGITSVVDMQILTAKMDQLTMSNIELMEKIMFQYRHSKTYNPVDDSIVEAVVRAYINLDSAERLLPLIKDKFNYGLIPDSYTASLLMDYFIKKGSISEAAHIAYEMMLQEDFSNNVTYLLSLYACCKRLESLSDLTEEETDGTEEE
;
A
#
# COMPACT_ATOMS: atom_id res chain seq x y z
N MET A 1 20.06 -0.29 -38.93
CA MET A 1 19.25 0.65 -38.11
C MET A 1 19.06 0.02 -36.72
N LYS A 2 20.01 0.27 -35.80
CA LYS A 2 19.91 -0.13 -34.39
C LYS A 2 20.12 1.14 -33.58
N MET A 3 19.05 1.69 -33.00
CA MET A 3 19.17 2.80 -32.05
C MET A 3 19.24 2.24 -30.65
N ALA A 4 20.44 2.25 -30.08
CA ALA A 4 20.66 2.08 -28.66
C ALA A 4 20.28 3.40 -27.96
N LEU A 5 19.23 3.38 -27.14
CA LEU A 5 18.99 4.44 -26.15
C LEU A 5 19.96 4.24 -24.99
N CYS A 6 21.14 4.83 -25.13
CA CYS A 6 22.12 4.98 -24.06
C CYS A 6 21.62 6.06 -23.09
N CYS A 7 20.97 5.65 -22.00
CA CYS A 7 20.74 6.51 -20.84
C CYS A 7 22.10 6.87 -20.22
N LYS A 8 22.65 8.03 -20.61
CA LYS A 8 23.87 8.58 -20.01
C LYS A 8 23.59 8.96 -18.55
N LEU A 9 23.98 8.09 -17.64
CA LEU A 9 24.21 8.43 -16.23
C LEU A 9 25.31 9.50 -16.17
N HIS A 10 24.96 10.69 -15.71
CA HIS A 10 25.90 11.78 -15.50
C HIS A 10 26.83 11.40 -14.33
N LYS A 11 28.01 10.83 -14.64
CA LYS A 11 29.07 10.60 -13.65
C LYS A 11 29.66 11.95 -13.24
N VAL A 12 29.18 12.51 -12.14
CA VAL A 12 29.86 13.61 -11.45
C VAL A 12 31.05 13.01 -10.71
N ARG A 13 32.28 13.32 -11.15
CA ARG A 13 33.52 12.91 -10.49
C ARG A 13 33.73 13.75 -9.22
N PHE A 14 33.48 13.18 -8.06
CA PHE A 14 34.08 13.65 -6.81
C PHE A 14 35.38 12.88 -6.57
N SER A 15 36.47 13.62 -6.41
CA SER A 15 37.82 13.10 -6.17
C SER A 15 37.95 12.54 -4.75
N LYS A 16 38.39 11.28 -4.67
CA LYS A 16 39.05 10.57 -3.54
C LYS A 16 38.59 10.98 -2.13
N ILE A 17 37.67 10.22 -1.54
CA ILE A 17 37.61 9.81 -0.12
C ILE A 17 36.59 8.64 -0.04
N LEU A 18 37.01 7.51 0.57
CA LEU A 18 36.24 6.32 0.98
C LEU A 18 35.48 5.54 -0.11
N ASN A 19 35.82 4.25 -0.24
CA ASN A 19 35.01 3.23 -0.93
C ASN A 19 33.70 2.99 -0.17
N LEU A 20 32.77 3.93 -0.24
CA LEU A 20 31.34 3.62 -0.13
C LEU A 20 30.76 3.76 -1.53
N SER A 21 30.51 2.65 -2.21
CA SER A 21 29.57 2.64 -3.32
C SER A 21 28.18 2.87 -2.73
N LEU A 22 27.81 4.13 -2.51
CA LEU A 22 26.43 4.50 -2.25
C LEU A 22 25.68 4.27 -3.56
N ASP A 23 25.07 3.09 -3.71
CA ASP A 23 24.08 2.83 -4.75
C ASP A 23 22.87 3.73 -4.50
N PHE A 24 22.92 4.94 -5.03
CA PHE A 24 21.81 5.89 -4.98
C PHE A 24 20.74 5.42 -5.97
N ARG A 25 19.93 4.42 -5.56
CA ARG A 25 18.72 4.04 -6.31
C ARG A 25 17.72 5.19 -6.21
N ARG A 26 17.44 5.85 -7.34
CA ARG A 26 16.33 6.80 -7.43
C ARG A 26 15.03 6.01 -7.58
N PHE A 27 14.16 6.09 -6.58
CA PHE A 27 12.81 5.56 -6.65
C PHE A 27 11.89 6.49 -7.45
N PHE A 28 10.78 5.94 -7.96
CA PHE A 28 9.87 6.64 -8.86
C PHE A 28 9.16 7.82 -8.16
N LEU A 29 8.79 7.63 -6.88
CA LEU A 29 8.13 8.64 -6.07
C LEU A 29 9.13 9.33 -5.13
N SER A 30 9.00 10.65 -5.03
CA SER A 30 9.70 11.42 -4.01
C SER A 30 9.05 11.22 -2.64
N GLU A 31 9.81 11.44 -1.57
CA GLU A 31 9.28 11.39 -0.20
C GLU A 31 8.16 12.42 0.04
N SER A 32 8.16 13.53 -0.70
CA SER A 32 7.09 14.53 -0.66
C SER A 32 5.74 14.01 -1.17
N TYR A 33 5.73 12.94 -1.99
CA TYR A 33 4.49 12.34 -2.50
C TYR A 33 3.58 11.84 -1.37
N ARG A 34 4.15 11.41 -0.23
CA ARG A 34 3.40 10.91 0.92
C ARG A 34 2.52 11.97 1.60
N CYS A 35 2.76 13.26 1.34
CA CYS A 35 2.01 14.36 1.95
C CYS A 35 1.92 14.25 3.49
N SER A 36 2.98 13.74 4.14
CA SER A 36 2.97 13.41 5.57
C SER A 36 2.59 14.61 6.45
N ASP A 37 3.09 15.81 6.14
CA ASP A 37 2.77 17.02 6.91
C ASP A 37 1.29 17.40 6.81
N ALA A 38 0.70 17.28 5.62
CA ALA A 38 -0.72 17.55 5.40
C ALA A 38 -1.58 16.50 6.12
N TRP A 39 -1.17 15.23 6.06
CA TRP A 39 -1.82 14.11 6.74
C TRP A 39 -1.80 14.29 8.27
N THR A 40 -0.64 14.55 8.86
CA THR A 40 -0.51 14.74 10.31
C THR A 40 -1.31 15.93 10.80
N ARG A 41 -1.35 17.04 10.05
CA ARG A 41 -2.16 18.21 10.40
C ARG A 41 -3.65 17.86 10.46
N ARG A 42 -4.16 17.01 9.56
CA ARG A 42 -5.56 16.53 9.58
C ARG A 42 -5.88 15.78 10.88
N LEU A 43 -4.95 14.96 11.38
CA LEU A 43 -5.15 14.13 12.58
C LEU A 43 -5.10 14.94 13.90
N GLN A 44 -4.54 16.14 13.88
CA GLN A 44 -4.41 17.01 15.06
C GLN A 44 -5.70 17.76 15.44
N ALA A 45 -6.82 17.52 14.76
CA ALA A 45 -8.09 18.20 15.05
C ALA A 45 -8.53 17.99 16.52
N PRO A 46 -8.91 19.04 17.26
CA PRO A 46 -9.25 18.93 18.70
C PRO A 46 -10.36 17.93 19.02
N LEU A 47 -11.30 17.73 18.09
CA LEU A 47 -12.39 16.77 18.25
C LEU A 47 -11.89 15.32 18.28
N LEU A 48 -10.82 15.01 17.55
CA LEU A 48 -10.25 13.67 17.49
C LEU A 48 -9.50 13.34 18.78
N GLN A 49 -8.88 14.30 19.47
CA GLN A 49 -8.09 14.02 20.68
C GLN A 49 -8.87 13.34 21.82
N LYS A 50 -10.21 13.42 21.80
CA LYS A 50 -11.08 12.83 22.82
C LYS A 50 -11.27 11.32 22.70
N PHE A 51 -10.84 10.71 21.60
CA PHE A 51 -11.07 9.31 21.30
C PHE A 51 -9.77 8.50 21.39
N ASP A 52 -9.85 7.36 22.07
CA ASP A 52 -8.86 6.29 22.06
C ASP A 52 -9.25 5.22 21.04
N PHE A 53 -8.27 4.70 20.30
CA PHE A 53 -8.50 3.69 19.27
C PHE A 53 -9.10 2.41 19.85
N ASN A 54 -8.55 1.88 20.95
CA ASN A 54 -8.97 0.57 21.48
C ASN A 54 -10.36 0.65 22.11
N GLU A 55 -10.66 1.74 22.82
CA GLU A 55 -11.99 1.98 23.38
C GLU A 55 -13.04 2.09 22.26
N LEU A 56 -12.75 2.89 21.23
CA LEU A 56 -13.66 3.06 20.10
C LEU A 56 -13.84 1.76 19.31
N ALA A 57 -12.76 1.04 19.03
CA ALA A 57 -12.77 -0.23 18.31
C ALA A 57 -13.63 -1.28 19.04
N SER A 58 -13.41 -1.45 20.34
CA SER A 58 -14.18 -2.38 21.16
C SER A 58 -15.66 -2.02 21.19
N ARG A 59 -15.97 -0.74 21.39
CA ARG A 59 -17.35 -0.22 21.37
C ARG A 59 -18.03 -0.45 20.02
N MET A 60 -17.33 -0.22 18.92
CA MET A 60 -17.85 -0.45 17.57
C MET A 60 -18.11 -1.93 17.32
N TYR A 61 -17.17 -2.79 17.71
CA TYR A 61 -17.28 -4.24 17.56
C TYR A 61 -18.49 -4.79 18.31
N GLU A 62 -18.63 -4.46 19.61
CA GLU A 62 -19.76 -4.90 20.43
C GLU A 62 -21.10 -4.38 19.91
N LYS A 63 -21.15 -3.10 19.48
CA LYS A 63 -22.36 -2.50 18.91
C LYS A 63 -22.77 -3.21 17.63
N HIS A 64 -21.82 -3.56 16.77
CA HIS A 64 -22.11 -4.30 15.55
C HIS A 64 -22.64 -5.70 15.87
N GLU A 65 -22.04 -6.43 16.81
CA GLU A 65 -22.53 -7.76 17.21
C GLU A 65 -23.97 -7.71 17.76
N GLN A 66 -24.32 -6.66 18.52
CA GLN A 66 -25.66 -6.52 19.10
C GLN A 66 -26.71 -6.01 18.10
N GLN A 67 -26.34 -5.06 17.24
CA GLN A 67 -27.30 -4.29 16.44
C GLN A 67 -27.17 -4.55 14.93
N GLY A 68 -26.03 -5.06 14.47
CA GLY A 68 -25.64 -5.22 13.06
C GLY A 68 -25.33 -3.90 12.35
N ILE A 69 -25.10 -2.82 13.10
CA ILE A 69 -24.94 -1.46 12.55
C ILE A 69 -23.57 -0.91 12.93
N THR A 70 -22.82 -0.48 11.92
CA THR A 70 -21.58 0.26 12.07
C THR A 70 -21.75 1.62 11.39
N SER A 71 -21.60 2.70 12.16
CA SER A 71 -21.74 4.06 11.64
C SER A 71 -20.54 4.45 10.79
N VAL A 72 -20.77 5.10 9.65
CA VAL A 72 -19.72 5.71 8.83
C VAL A 72 -18.86 6.68 9.64
N VAL A 73 -19.50 7.48 10.51
CA VAL A 73 -18.81 8.46 11.34
C VAL A 73 -17.91 7.78 12.37
N ASP A 74 -18.39 6.71 13.01
CA ASP A 74 -17.56 5.96 13.97
C ASP A 74 -16.34 5.34 13.26
N MET A 75 -16.54 4.80 12.05
CA MET A 75 -15.46 4.25 11.22
C MET A 75 -14.44 5.33 10.80
N GLN A 76 -14.89 6.52 10.40
CA GLN A 76 -14.01 7.64 10.05
C GLN A 76 -13.22 8.18 11.26
N ILE A 77 -13.82 8.20 12.45
CA ILE A 77 -13.11 8.58 13.68
C ILE A 77 -12.08 7.50 14.04
N LEU A 78 -12.44 6.22 13.91
CA LEU A 78 -11.53 5.10 14.15
C LEU A 78 -10.33 5.14 13.21
N THR A 79 -10.56 5.37 11.91
CA THR A 79 -9.48 5.44 10.91
C THR A 79 -8.58 6.65 11.11
N ALA A 80 -9.10 7.75 11.67
CA ALA A 80 -8.30 8.89 12.09
C ALA A 80 -7.43 8.60 13.33
N LYS A 81 -7.65 7.49 14.04
CA LYS A 81 -6.88 7.03 15.20
C LYS A 81 -5.95 5.86 14.92
N MET A 82 -5.72 5.57 13.65
CA MET A 82 -4.86 4.47 13.21
C MET A 82 -3.37 4.72 13.49
N ASP A 83 -2.99 5.90 13.94
CA ASP A 83 -1.67 6.16 14.52
C ASP A 83 -1.42 5.35 15.80
N GLN A 84 -2.48 4.93 16.49
CA GLN A 84 -2.44 4.09 17.69
C GLN A 84 -2.56 2.58 17.39
N LEU A 85 -2.68 2.21 16.11
CA LEU A 85 -2.75 0.81 15.70
C LEU A 85 -1.42 0.12 16.01
N THR A 86 -1.48 -1.10 16.52
CA THR A 86 -0.34 -1.95 16.85
C THR A 86 -0.55 -3.36 16.30
N MET A 87 0.50 -4.18 16.30
CA MET A 87 0.40 -5.58 15.86
C MET A 87 -0.61 -6.40 16.67
N SER A 88 -0.91 -6.02 17.92
CA SER A 88 -1.88 -6.75 18.75
C SER A 88 -3.33 -6.47 18.40
N ASN A 89 -3.65 -5.31 17.82
CA ASN A 89 -5.01 -4.91 17.49
C ASN A 89 -5.30 -4.84 15.97
N ILE A 90 -4.32 -5.19 15.12
CA ILE A 90 -4.49 -5.23 13.67
C ILE A 90 -5.60 -6.20 13.22
N GLU A 91 -5.72 -7.36 13.86
CA GLU A 91 -6.78 -8.33 13.56
C GLU A 91 -8.17 -7.81 13.95
N LEU A 92 -8.25 -7.03 15.04
CA LEU A 92 -9.50 -6.37 15.43
C LEU A 92 -9.92 -5.36 14.36
N MET A 93 -8.97 -4.60 13.81
CA MET A 93 -9.25 -3.68 12.71
C MET A 93 -9.79 -4.40 11.47
N GLU A 94 -9.21 -5.54 11.10
CA GLU A 94 -9.68 -6.36 9.97
C GLU A 94 -11.11 -6.87 10.19
N LYS A 95 -11.41 -7.33 11.40
CA LYS A 95 -12.78 -7.72 11.79
C LYS A 95 -13.76 -6.55 11.72
N ILE A 96 -13.36 -5.37 12.19
CA ILE A 96 -14.20 -4.17 12.11
C ILE A 96 -14.43 -3.76 10.66
N MET A 97 -13.43 -3.85 9.77
CA MET A 97 -13.63 -3.60 8.34
C MET A 97 -14.62 -4.58 7.71
N PHE A 98 -14.48 -5.87 8.04
CA PHE A 98 -15.42 -6.90 7.59
C PHE A 98 -16.85 -6.60 8.07
N GLN A 99 -17.02 -6.30 9.36
CA GLN A 99 -18.30 -5.94 9.95
C GLN A 99 -18.88 -4.65 9.34
N TYR A 100 -18.04 -3.63 9.11
CA TYR A 100 -18.47 -2.38 8.48
C TYR A 100 -19.04 -2.62 7.09
N ARG A 101 -18.39 -3.48 6.30
CA ARG A 101 -18.86 -3.85 4.96
C ARG A 101 -20.17 -4.65 5.00
N HIS A 102 -20.35 -5.49 6.02
CA HIS A 102 -21.55 -6.30 6.24
C HIS A 102 -22.59 -5.63 7.14
N SER A 103 -22.47 -4.32 7.36
CA SER A 103 -23.45 -3.59 8.14
C SER A 103 -24.80 -3.57 7.42
N LYS A 104 -25.89 -3.59 8.21
CA LYS A 104 -27.26 -3.42 7.69
C LYS A 104 -27.43 -2.10 6.91
N THR A 105 -26.58 -1.12 7.19
CA THR A 105 -26.52 0.12 6.43
C THR A 105 -25.56 -0.07 5.26
N TYR A 106 -26.05 0.14 4.03
CA TYR A 106 -25.17 0.19 2.87
C TYR A 106 -24.26 1.40 2.99
N ASN A 107 -23.00 1.14 3.37
CA ASN A 107 -21.98 2.15 3.50
C ASN A 107 -20.90 1.87 2.46
N PRO A 108 -20.72 2.74 1.43
CA PRO A 108 -19.51 2.68 0.63
C PRO A 108 -18.30 2.91 1.55
N VAL A 109 -17.23 2.17 1.31
CA VAL A 109 -15.95 2.46 1.96
C VAL A 109 -15.38 3.68 1.26
N ASP A 110 -15.24 4.77 2.01
CA ASP A 110 -14.73 6.04 1.51
C ASP A 110 -13.22 5.96 1.26
N ASP A 111 -12.72 6.65 0.25
CA ASP A 111 -11.30 6.66 -0.11
C ASP A 111 -10.41 7.08 1.07
N SER A 112 -10.89 7.99 1.94
CA SER A 112 -10.16 8.41 3.14
C SER A 112 -9.97 7.29 4.16
N ILE A 113 -10.92 6.33 4.23
CA ILE A 113 -10.81 5.13 5.07
C ILE A 113 -9.74 4.22 4.50
N VAL A 114 -9.78 3.96 3.19
CA VAL A 114 -8.79 3.10 2.51
C VAL A 114 -7.39 3.69 2.64
N GLU A 115 -7.22 5.00 2.40
CA GLU A 115 -5.94 5.69 2.53
C GLU A 115 -5.40 5.59 3.97
N ALA A 116 -6.24 5.79 4.98
CA ALA A 116 -5.85 5.71 6.39
C ALA A 116 -5.39 4.31 6.79
N VAL A 117 -6.15 3.28 6.39
CA VAL A 117 -5.80 1.88 6.64
C VAL A 117 -4.48 1.53 5.97
N VAL A 118 -4.31 1.90 4.69
CA VAL A 118 -3.09 1.60 3.95
C VAL A 118 -1.86 2.26 4.57
N ARG A 119 -1.95 3.54 4.93
CA ARG A 119 -0.86 4.25 5.62
C ARG A 119 -0.49 3.60 6.94
N ALA A 120 -1.48 3.19 7.73
CA ALA A 120 -1.24 2.56 9.02
C ALA A 120 -0.51 1.22 8.89
N TYR A 121 -0.92 0.38 7.94
CA TYR A 121 -0.29 -0.91 7.68
C TYR A 121 1.12 -0.76 7.11
N ILE A 122 1.36 0.24 6.26
CA ILE A 122 2.71 0.60 5.80
C ILE A 122 3.59 1.04 6.98
N ASN A 123 3.07 1.88 7.88
CA ASN A 123 3.81 2.34 9.06
C ASN A 123 4.13 1.21 10.05
N LEU A 124 3.30 0.16 10.09
CA LEU A 124 3.50 -1.06 10.88
C LEU A 124 4.35 -2.12 10.15
N ASP A 125 4.91 -1.81 8.98
CA ASP A 125 5.65 -2.76 8.11
C ASP A 125 4.85 -4.04 7.78
N SER A 126 3.51 -3.95 7.81
CA SER A 126 2.58 -5.08 7.72
C SER A 126 1.66 -5.00 6.50
N ALA A 127 2.07 -4.25 5.47
CA ALA A 127 1.26 -4.04 4.26
C ALA A 127 0.92 -5.33 3.49
N GLU A 128 1.69 -6.42 3.68
CA GLU A 128 1.40 -7.74 3.08
C GLU A 128 0.02 -8.27 3.49
N ARG A 129 -0.45 -7.92 4.71
CA ARG A 129 -1.79 -8.28 5.20
C ARG A 129 -2.91 -7.63 4.38
N LEU A 130 -2.64 -6.52 3.69
CA LEU A 130 -3.63 -5.84 2.87
C LEU A 130 -3.90 -6.55 1.54
N LEU A 131 -2.96 -7.33 1.02
CA LEU A 131 -3.10 -8.01 -0.27
C LEU A 131 -4.36 -8.90 -0.34
N PRO A 132 -4.61 -9.83 0.60
CA PRO A 132 -5.84 -10.62 0.58
C PRO A 132 -7.10 -9.78 0.80
N LEU A 133 -7.01 -8.70 1.59
CA LEU A 133 -8.14 -7.81 1.87
C LEU A 133 -8.54 -6.96 0.65
N ILE A 134 -7.56 -6.49 -0.11
CA ILE A 134 -7.76 -5.75 -1.37
C ILE A 134 -8.30 -6.69 -2.46
N LYS A 135 -7.81 -7.92 -2.52
CA LYS A 135 -8.33 -8.94 -3.44
C LYS A 135 -9.80 -9.28 -3.13
N ASP A 136 -10.16 -9.35 -1.85
CA ASP A 136 -11.53 -9.61 -1.40
C ASP A 136 -12.35 -8.32 -1.20
N LYS A 137 -12.63 -7.66 -2.34
CA LYS A 137 -13.40 -6.41 -2.42
C LYS A 137 -14.84 -6.56 -1.91
N PHE A 138 -15.38 -7.78 -1.95
CA PHE A 138 -16.74 -8.03 -1.51
C PHE A 138 -16.87 -7.92 0.00
N ASN A 139 -15.94 -8.55 0.73
CA ASN A 139 -16.02 -8.65 2.17
C ASN A 139 -15.38 -7.48 2.93
N TYR A 140 -14.39 -6.81 2.36
CA TYR A 140 -13.69 -5.71 3.03
C TYR A 140 -13.93 -4.34 2.39
N GLY A 141 -14.27 -4.30 1.10
CA GLY A 141 -14.49 -3.04 0.37
C GLY A 141 -13.25 -2.16 0.23
N LEU A 142 -12.04 -2.70 0.43
CA LEU A 142 -10.80 -1.97 0.22
C LEU A 142 -10.47 -1.89 -1.27
N ILE A 143 -10.81 -0.76 -1.88
CA ILE A 143 -10.52 -0.48 -3.28
C ILE A 143 -9.52 0.68 -3.30
N PRO A 144 -8.22 0.42 -3.56
CA PRO A 144 -7.22 1.47 -3.62
C PRO A 144 -7.50 2.43 -4.79
N ASP A 145 -7.45 3.73 -4.51
CA ASP A 145 -7.41 4.76 -5.53
C ASP A 145 -5.99 4.89 -6.13
N SER A 146 -5.85 5.72 -7.16
CA SER A 146 -4.57 5.98 -7.81
C SER A 146 -3.46 6.41 -6.82
N TYR A 147 -3.80 7.23 -5.83
CA TYR A 147 -2.83 7.69 -4.83
C TYR A 147 -2.38 6.55 -3.90
N THR A 148 -3.35 5.82 -3.34
CA THR A 148 -3.13 4.72 -2.38
C THR A 148 -2.42 3.54 -3.03
N ALA A 149 -2.79 3.19 -4.26
CA ALA A 149 -2.08 2.17 -5.04
C ALA A 149 -0.63 2.57 -5.30
N SER A 150 -0.38 3.83 -5.64
CA SER A 150 0.98 4.35 -5.83
C SER A 150 1.81 4.24 -4.56
N LEU A 151 1.23 4.54 -3.39
CA LEU A 151 1.90 4.36 -2.09
C LEU A 151 2.26 2.89 -1.81
N LEU A 152 1.33 1.96 -2.03
CA LEU A 152 1.56 0.54 -1.81
C LEU A 152 2.64 -0.02 -2.75
N MET A 153 2.55 0.30 -4.04
CA MET A 153 3.54 -0.13 -5.02
C MET A 153 4.93 0.41 -4.69
N ASP A 154 5.07 1.71 -4.37
CA ASP A 154 6.35 2.30 -3.99
C ASP A 154 6.92 1.64 -2.72
N TYR A 155 6.08 1.37 -1.72
CA TYR A 155 6.48 0.65 -0.52
C TYR A 155 7.05 -0.74 -0.83
N PHE A 156 6.32 -1.57 -1.59
CA PHE A 156 6.75 -2.93 -1.92
C PHE A 156 7.99 -2.93 -2.81
N ILE A 157 8.08 -2.01 -3.78
CA ILE A 157 9.28 -1.83 -4.63
C ILE A 157 10.50 -1.47 -3.78
N LYS A 158 10.35 -0.55 -2.81
CA LYS A 158 11.42 -0.16 -1.88
C LYS A 158 11.85 -1.32 -0.98
N LYS A 159 10.92 -2.20 -0.59
CA LYS A 159 11.19 -3.43 0.19
C LYS A 159 11.83 -4.56 -0.63
N GLY A 160 11.79 -4.47 -1.97
CA GLY A 160 12.24 -5.52 -2.88
C GLY A 160 11.18 -6.60 -3.15
N SER A 161 9.99 -6.45 -2.59
CA SER A 161 8.81 -7.31 -2.74
C SER A 161 8.10 -7.04 -4.09
N ILE A 162 8.77 -7.38 -5.19
CA ILE A 162 8.29 -7.05 -6.55
C ILE A 162 7.00 -7.80 -6.91
N SER A 163 6.81 -9.01 -6.38
CA SER A 163 5.60 -9.81 -6.65
C SER A 163 4.34 -9.15 -6.08
N GLU A 164 4.45 -8.60 -4.88
CA GLU A 164 3.41 -7.88 -4.16
C GLU A 164 3.11 -6.55 -4.85
N ALA A 165 4.15 -5.82 -5.29
CA ALA A 165 3.97 -4.60 -6.09
C ALA A 165 3.22 -4.89 -7.40
N ALA A 166 3.58 -5.96 -8.11
CA ALA A 166 2.90 -6.38 -9.34
C ALA A 166 1.45 -6.83 -9.08
N HIS A 167 1.16 -7.40 -7.90
CA HIS A 167 -0.20 -7.73 -7.49
C HIS A 167 -1.07 -6.46 -7.37
N ILE A 168 -0.55 -5.41 -6.74
CA ILE A 168 -1.27 -4.13 -6.66
C ILE A 168 -1.47 -3.51 -8.05
N ALA A 169 -0.47 -3.60 -8.93
CA ALA A 169 -0.57 -3.16 -10.32
C ALA A 169 -1.69 -3.90 -11.07
N TYR A 170 -1.80 -5.21 -10.88
CA TYR A 170 -2.88 -6.03 -11.43
C TYR A 170 -4.26 -5.61 -10.90
N GLU A 171 -4.37 -5.33 -9.59
CA GLU A 171 -5.63 -4.84 -9.01
C GLU A 171 -6.06 -3.48 -9.58
N MET A 172 -5.12 -2.59 -9.91
CA MET A 172 -5.42 -1.35 -10.63
C MET A 172 -5.89 -1.60 -12.07
N MET A 173 -5.28 -2.56 -12.77
CA MET A 173 -5.73 -2.94 -14.12
C MET A 173 -7.16 -3.49 -14.11
N LEU A 174 -7.54 -4.27 -13.10
CA LEU A 174 -8.91 -4.76 -12.94
C LEU A 174 -9.95 -3.65 -12.70
N GLN A 175 -9.53 -2.50 -12.17
CA GLN A 175 -10.41 -1.34 -12.01
C GLN A 175 -10.57 -0.53 -13.31
N GLU A 176 -9.75 -0.82 -14.34
CA GLU A 176 -9.70 -0.10 -15.61
C GLU A 176 -9.45 1.43 -15.47
N ASP A 177 -8.89 1.87 -14.33
CA ASP A 177 -8.52 3.26 -14.08
C ASP A 177 -7.06 3.53 -14.50
N PHE A 178 -6.93 4.18 -15.65
CA PHE A 178 -5.64 4.64 -16.19
C PHE A 178 -5.52 6.17 -16.20
N SER A 179 -6.37 6.87 -15.45
CA SER A 179 -6.43 8.33 -15.45
C SER A 179 -5.14 8.97 -14.91
N ASN A 180 -4.47 8.29 -13.97
CA ASN A 180 -3.25 8.80 -13.35
C ASN A 180 -1.99 8.21 -14.01
N ASN A 181 -1.26 9.07 -14.71
CA ASN A 181 0.00 8.71 -15.39
C ASN A 181 1.05 8.14 -14.44
N VAL A 182 1.13 8.63 -13.18
CA VAL A 182 2.12 8.17 -12.21
C VAL A 182 1.83 6.73 -11.82
N THR A 183 0.57 6.44 -11.49
CA THR A 183 0.12 5.07 -11.15
C THR A 183 0.35 4.13 -12.31
N TYR A 184 -0.02 4.54 -13.54
CA TYR A 184 0.18 3.74 -14.74
C TYR A 184 1.65 3.36 -14.97
N LEU A 185 2.56 4.33 -14.88
CA LEU A 185 3.99 4.09 -15.07
C LEU A 185 4.56 3.21 -13.96
N LEU A 186 4.11 3.39 -12.72
CA LEU A 186 4.54 2.58 -11.58
C LEU A 186 4.07 1.13 -11.72
N SER A 187 2.82 0.93 -12.17
CA SER A 187 2.26 -0.39 -12.49
C SER A 187 3.06 -1.09 -13.58
N LEU A 188 3.36 -0.38 -14.69
CA LEU A 188 4.18 -0.93 -15.77
C LEU A 188 5.57 -1.33 -15.27
N TYR A 189 6.21 -0.47 -14.47
CA TYR A 189 7.51 -0.76 -13.87
C TYR A 189 7.46 -2.02 -12.99
N ALA A 190 6.46 -2.15 -12.12
CA ALA A 190 6.29 -3.32 -11.25
C ALA A 190 6.10 -4.61 -12.07
N CYS A 191 5.25 -4.58 -13.11
CA CYS A 191 5.04 -5.71 -14.00
C CYS A 191 6.32 -6.10 -14.78
N CYS A 192 7.04 -5.14 -15.36
CA CYS A 192 8.30 -5.41 -16.06
C CYS A 192 9.34 -6.03 -15.12
N LYS A 193 9.52 -5.48 -13.92
CA LYS A 193 10.44 -6.04 -12.92
C LYS A 193 10.06 -7.46 -12.49
N ARG A 194 8.76 -7.74 -12.39
CA ARG A 194 8.26 -9.09 -12.08
C ARG A 194 8.57 -10.09 -13.19
N LEU A 195 8.50 -9.66 -14.45
CA LEU A 195 8.86 -10.49 -15.60
C LEU A 195 10.37 -10.75 -15.66
N GLU A 196 11.20 -9.74 -15.43
CA GLU A 196 12.67 -9.92 -15.32
C GLU A 196 13.02 -10.96 -14.24
N SER A 197 12.40 -10.86 -13.05
CA SER A 197 12.63 -11.86 -11.99
C SER A 197 12.15 -13.27 -12.33
N LEU A 198 11.26 -13.44 -13.32
CA LEU A 198 10.81 -14.75 -13.78
C LEU A 198 11.74 -15.30 -14.86
N SER A 199 12.24 -14.46 -15.77
CA SER A 199 13.17 -14.90 -16.80
C SER A 199 14.48 -15.40 -16.21
N ASP A 200 14.96 -14.74 -15.15
CA ASP A 200 16.19 -15.15 -14.45
C ASP A 200 16.04 -16.59 -13.88
N LEU A 201 14.85 -16.94 -13.36
CA LEU A 201 14.58 -18.29 -12.85
C LEU A 201 14.52 -19.35 -13.95
N THR A 202 14.04 -19.00 -15.15
CA THR A 202 13.97 -19.95 -16.27
C THR A 202 15.32 -20.26 -16.89
N GLU A 203 16.29 -19.34 -16.78
CA GLU A 203 17.66 -19.57 -17.28
C GLU A 203 18.45 -20.49 -16.33
N GLU A 204 18.28 -20.36 -15.01
CA GLU A 204 18.92 -21.22 -14.01
C GLU A 204 18.45 -22.69 -14.08
N GLU A 205 17.20 -22.95 -14.42
CA GLU A 205 16.68 -24.32 -14.58
C GLU A 205 17.22 -25.03 -15.84
N THR A 206 17.64 -24.27 -16.87
CA THR A 206 18.18 -24.87 -18.11
C THR A 206 19.65 -25.27 -18.02
N ASP A 207 20.43 -24.66 -17.12
CA ASP A 207 21.86 -24.96 -16.92
C ASP A 207 22.09 -26.18 -16.01
N GLY A 208 21.05 -26.68 -15.33
CA GLY A 208 21.12 -27.83 -14.41
C GLY A 208 20.76 -29.20 -15.01
N THR A 209 20.41 -29.26 -16.30
CA THR A 209 19.97 -30.50 -16.98
C THR A 209 20.98 -31.07 -18.00
N GLU A 210 22.18 -30.49 -18.11
CA GLU A 210 23.25 -30.96 -18.99
C GLU A 210 24.51 -31.40 -18.22
N GLU A 211 24.40 -32.31 -17.24
CA GLU A 211 25.54 -33.17 -16.88
C GLU A 211 25.05 -34.61 -16.63
N GLU A 212 25.66 -35.53 -17.38
CA GLU A 212 25.38 -36.98 -17.52
C GLU A 212 25.53 -37.81 -16.22
#